data_AF-A0A1R1XUK9-F1
#
_entry.id   AF-A0A1R1XUK9-F1
#
_cell.length_a   1.000
_cell.length_b   1.000
_cell.length_c   1.000
_cell.angle_alpha   90.00
_cell.angle_beta   90.00
_cell.angle_gamma   90.00
#
_symmetry.space_group_name_H-M   'P 1'
#
loop_
_entity.id
_entity.type
_entity.pdbx_description
1 polymer ?
#
loop_
_entity_poly.entity_id
_entity_poly.type
_entity_poly.pdbx_seq_one_letter_code
_entity_poly.pdbx_strand_id
1 'polypeptide(L)' 'MDNFFTSVPLMEYLQKIGHHACGTIRPNRKYLPEFTKNSRLKKWEAEWFMSENGMSFFEYTTKVKKCNFGKRH' A
#
# COMPACT_ATOMS: atom_id res chain seq x y z
N MET A 1 -15.07 -3.48 -3.29
CA MET A 1 -15.24 -2.69 -2.04
C MET A 1 -14.30 -1.51 -2.11
N ASP A 2 -14.81 -0.31 -2.39
CA ASP A 2 -13.99 0.89 -2.57
C ASP A 2 -13.75 1.61 -1.25
N ASN A 3 -12.47 1.70 -0.84
CA ASN A 3 -11.81 2.67 0.06
C ASN A 3 -12.46 3.07 1.42
N PHE A 4 -13.69 2.68 1.72
CA PHE A 4 -14.45 3.13 2.88
C PHE A 4 -14.37 2.15 4.05
N PHE A 5 -14.27 0.84 3.77
CA PHE A 5 -14.18 -0.25 4.75
C PHE A 5 -12.75 -0.73 5.03
N THR A 6 -11.73 0.06 4.69
CA THR A 6 -10.33 -0.36 4.70
C THR A 6 -9.51 0.41 5.73
N SER A 7 -9.98 0.44 6.97
CA SER A 7 -9.14 0.84 8.10
C SER A 7 -8.39 -0.39 8.63
N VAL A 8 -7.10 -0.22 8.92
CA VAL A 8 -6.26 -1.25 9.56
C VAL A 8 -6.94 -1.88 10.78
N PRO A 9 -7.49 -1.12 11.76
CA PRO A 9 -8.16 -1.72 12.92
C PRO A 9 -9.42 -2.52 12.57
N LEU A 10 -10.13 -2.18 11.48
CA LEU A 10 -11.28 -2.98 11.04
C LEU A 10 -10.82 -4.31 10.44
N MET A 11 -9.75 -4.31 9.65
CA MET A 11 -9.19 -5.56 9.10
C MET A 11 -8.62 -6.45 10.20
N GLU A 12 -7.98 -5.87 11.22
CA GLU A 12 -7.54 -6.61 12.42
C GLU A 12 -8.72 -7.23 13.17
N TYR A 13 -9.81 -6.48 13.35
CA TYR A 13 -11.01 -6.99 13.99
C TYR A 13 -11.64 -8.13 13.19
N LEU A 14 -11.79 -7.97 11.88
CA LEU A 14 -12.32 -8.99 10.98
C LEU A 14 -11.48 -10.27 11.02
N GLN A 15 -10.15 -10.13 10.99
CA GLN A 15 -9.24 -11.26 11.10
C GLN A 15 -9.39 -12.00 12.44
N LYS A 16 -9.54 -11.26 13.56
CA LYS A 16 -9.75 -11.86 14.90
C LYS A 16 -11.05 -12.66 15.00
N ILE A 17 -12.11 -12.23 14.31
CA ILE A 17 -13.38 -12.96 14.28
C ILE A 17 -13.42 -14.06 13.20
N GLY A 18 -12.31 -14.33 12.51
CA GLY A 18 -12.17 -15.38 11.50
C GLY A 18 -12.64 -14.99 10.10
N HIS A 19 -12.89 -13.70 9.85
CA HIS A 19 -13.26 -13.18 8.53
C HIS A 19 -12.06 -12.53 7.84
N HIS A 20 -11.61 -13.15 6.74
CA HIS A 20 -10.56 -12.58 5.91
C HIS A 20 -11.12 -11.49 5.00
N ALA A 21 -10.51 -10.31 5.03
CA ALA A 21 -10.90 -9.16 4.23
C ALA A 21 -9.70 -8.61 3.45
N CYS A 22 -9.95 -8.16 2.22
CA CYS A 22 -8.98 -7.50 1.37
C CYS A 22 -9.55 -6.18 0.88
N GLY A 23 -8.72 -5.15 0.76
CA GLY A 23 -9.17 -3.88 0.23
C GLY A 23 -8.05 -2.91 -0.07
N THR A 24 -8.37 -1.91 -0.88
CA THR A 24 -7.45 -0.83 -1.23
C THR A 24 -7.43 0.23 -0.13
N ILE A 25 -6.23 0.70 0.22
CA ILE A 25 -6.05 1.74 1.24
C ILE A 25 -5.29 2.91 0.62
N ARG A 26 -5.67 4.14 1.00
CA ARG A 26 -4.92 5.34 0.64
C ARG A 26 -3.61 5.38 1.44
N PRO A 27 -2.47 5.75 0.84
CA PRO A 27 -1.16 5.73 1.50
C PRO A 27 -1.05 6.71 2.68
N ASN A 28 -1.88 7.76 2.72
CA ASN A 28 -1.90 8.75 3.79
C ASN A 28 -2.81 8.38 4.99
N ARG A 29 -3.11 7.08 5.18
CA ARG A 29 -3.99 6.62 6.25
C ARG A 29 -3.16 6.20 7.46
N LYS A 30 -3.65 6.52 8.67
CA LYS A 30 -2.98 6.14 9.92
C LYS A 30 -2.89 4.62 10.05
N TYR A 31 -1.85 4.13 10.73
CA TYR A 31 -1.58 2.71 11.03
C TYR A 31 -1.08 1.83 9.87
N LEU A 32 -0.78 2.42 8.70
CA LEU A 32 0.01 1.69 7.71
C LEU A 32 1.48 1.66 8.15
N PRO A 33 2.21 0.57 7.85
CA PRO A 33 3.66 0.60 7.86
C PRO A 33 4.15 1.81 7.06
N GLU A 34 5.25 2.44 7.48
CA GLU A 34 5.95 3.38 6.62
C GLU A 34 6.56 2.60 5.46
N PHE A 35 5.74 2.36 4.42
CA PHE A 35 6.27 1.99 3.14
C PHE A 35 7.13 3.14 2.65
N THR A 36 8.16 2.79 1.89
CA THR A 36 9.03 3.78 1.29
C THR A 36 8.19 4.75 0.47
N LYS A 37 7.90 5.96 1.00
CA LYS A 37 7.08 7.02 0.38
C LYS A 37 7.26 7.05 -1.14
N ASN A 38 6.39 6.35 -1.88
CA ASN A 38 6.07 6.43 -3.31
C ASN A 38 7.20 6.78 -4.32
N SER A 39 8.48 6.64 -3.96
CA SER A 39 9.59 7.27 -4.70
C SER A 39 10.76 6.36 -4.99
N ARG A 40 10.85 5.16 -4.38
CA ARG A 40 11.89 4.17 -4.73
C ARG A 40 11.41 3.06 -5.65
N LEU A 41 10.12 2.66 -5.60
CA LEU A 41 9.58 1.63 -6.47
C LEU A 41 9.66 2.06 -7.95
N LYS A 42 10.31 1.25 -8.78
CA LYS A 42 10.27 1.37 -10.24
C LYS A 42 8.93 0.85 -10.77
N LYS A 43 8.65 1.15 -12.04
CA LYS A 43 7.45 0.65 -12.72
C LYS A 43 7.39 -0.87 -12.60
N TRP A 44 6.24 -1.39 -12.16
CA TRP A 44 5.99 -2.83 -11.91
C TRP A 44 6.75 -3.44 -10.73
N GLU A 45 7.47 -2.64 -9.94
CA GLU A 45 7.98 -3.12 -8.66
C GLU A 45 6.87 -3.07 -7.60
N ALA A 46 6.94 -4.05 -6.70
CA ALA A 46 6.06 -4.16 -5.56
C ALA A 46 6.87 -4.39 -4.28
N GLU A 47 6.45 -3.74 -3.21
CA GLU A 47 6.91 -3.98 -1.86
C GLU A 47 5.78 -4.66 -1.09
N TRP A 48 6.12 -5.67 -0.31
CA TRP A 48 5.18 -6.35 0.58
C TRP A 48 5.71 -6.30 2.01
N PHE A 49 4.79 -6.19 2.95
CA PHE A 49 5.09 -6.22 4.36
C PHE A 49 4.10 -7.14 5.06
N MET A 50 4.61 -7.98 5.96
CA MET A 50 3.78 -8.82 6.80
C MET A 50 3.93 -8.35 8.25
N SER A 51 2.82 -8.01 8.88
CA SER A 51 2.78 -7.73 10.30
C SER A 51 2.85 -9.04 11.08
N GLU A 52 3.40 -8.99 12.30
CA GLU A 52 3.40 -10.11 13.26
C GLU A 52 1.99 -10.64 13.53
N ASN A 53 0.96 -9.81 13.34
CA ASN A 53 -0.45 -10.19 13.49
C ASN A 53 -0.99 -11.01 12.30
N GLY A 54 -0.15 -11.39 11.32
CA GLY A 54 -0.55 -12.15 10.13
C GLY A 54 -1.26 -11.34 9.05
N MET A 55 -1.28 -10.01 9.17
CA MET A 55 -1.77 -9.13 8.11
C MET A 55 -0.68 -8.90 7.06
N SER A 56 -1.03 -9.03 5.79
CA SER A 56 -0.16 -8.66 4.67
C SER A 56 -0.60 -7.35 4.04
N PHE A 57 0.39 -6.52 3.73
CA PHE A 57 0.23 -5.27 3.02
C PHE A 57 1.04 -5.34 1.72
N PHE A 58 0.46 -4.80 0.65
CA PHE A 58 1.05 -4.84 -0.67
C PHE A 58 0.95 -3.45 -1.32
N GLU A 59 2.09 -2.85 -1.65
CA GLU A 59 2.17 -1.61 -2.41
C GLU A 59 2.84 -1.89 -3.76
N TYR A 60 2.25 -1.42 -4.85
CA TYR A 60 2.80 -1.55 -6.19
C TYR A 60 2.59 -0.26 -6.97
N THR A 61 3.52 0.07 -7.88
CA THR A 61 3.39 1.24 -8.76
C THR A 61 3.30 0.85 -10.22
N THR A 62 2.27 1.36 -10.89
CA THR A 62 2.13 1.31 -12.35
C THR A 62 2.70 2.56 -13.02
N LYS A 63 3.07 3.58 -12.23
CA LYS A 63 3.53 4.87 -12.74
C LYS A 63 4.99 4.77 -13.17
N VAL A 64 5.25 5.13 -14.42
CA VAL A 64 6.60 5.42 -14.89
C VAL A 64 6.99 6.79 -14.36
N LYS A 65 8.14 6.93 -13.69
CA LYS A 65 8.71 8.26 -13.46
C LYS A 65 8.89 8.89 -14.85
N LYS A 66 8.21 10.01 -15.12
CA LYS A 66 8.48 10.79 -16.33
C LYS A 66 9.95 11.20 -16.25
N CYS A 67 10.77 10.71 -17.19
CA CYS A 67 12.09 11.28 -17.41
C CYS A 67 11.86 12.75 -17.78
N ASN A 68 12.21 13.66 -16.89
CA ASN A 68 12.38 15.06 -17.27
C ASN A 68 13.63 15.10 -18.15
N PHE A 69 13.45 14.96 -19.46
CA PHE A 69 14.48 15.31 -20.43
C PHE A 69 14.72 16.81 -20.28
N GLY A 70 15.71 17.16 -19.46
CA GLY A 70 16.20 18.52 -19.32
C GLY A 70 16.54 19.07 -20.69
N LYS A 71 16.04 20.26 -20.98
CA LYS A 71 16.31 21.03 -22.19
C LYS A 71 17.81 21.03 -22.46
N ARG A 72 18.22 20.54 -23.64
CA ARG A 72 19.55 20.82 -24.20
C ARG A 72 19.65 22.34 -24.37
N HIS A 73 20.60 22.94 -23.66
CA HIS A 73 21.16 24.24 -24.01
C HIS A 73 22.28 24.04 -25.04
#